data_AF-A0A640P7U0-F1
#
_entry.id   AF-A0A640P7U0-F1
#
_cell.length_a   1.000
_cell.length_b   1.000
_cell.length_c   1.000
_cell.angle_alpha   90.00
_cell.angle_beta   90.00
_cell.angle_gamma   90.00
#
_symmetry.space_group_name_H-M   'P 1'
#
loop_
_entity.id
_entity.type
_entity.pdbx_description
1 polymer ?
#
loop_
_entity_poly.entity_id
_entity_poly.type
_entity_poly.pdbx_seq_one_letter_code
_entity_poly.pdbx_strand_id
1 'polypeptide(L)'
;MDLFFANLVTIVFFITGYKLIEKAIFPMPSTLLKIALYSLLIFCCLGIASILFAIAIGLWLPDTYPVTFSYKALFICPIITIYFLIKMMQNKRLLSART
;
A
#
# COMPACT_ATOMS: atom_id res chain seq x y z
N MET A 1 7.92 25.30 3.40
CA MET A 1 8.60 24.25 2.62
C MET A 1 8.39 22.86 3.22
N ASP A 2 8.36 22.71 4.54
CA ASP A 2 8.19 21.40 5.20
C ASP A 2 6.95 20.61 4.80
N LEU A 3 5.80 21.27 4.62
CA LEU A 3 4.58 20.57 4.19
C LEU A 3 4.74 19.92 2.80
N PHE A 4 5.48 20.57 1.89
CA PHE A 4 5.75 20.02 0.56
C PHE A 4 6.65 18.79 0.65
N PHE A 5 7.73 18.87 1.43
CA PHE A 5 8.64 17.75 1.65
C PHE A 5 7.96 16.58 2.41
N ALA A 6 7.11 16.85 3.40
CA ALA A 6 6.33 15.83 4.09
C ALA A 6 5.38 15.08 3.13
N ASN A 7 4.74 15.80 2.21
CA ASN A 7 3.94 15.17 1.16
C ASN A 7 4.80 14.33 0.20
N LEU A 8 5.97 14.83 -0.20
CA LEU A 8 6.90 14.10 -1.06
C LEU A 8 7.36 12.79 -0.42
N VAL A 9 7.74 12.83 0.86
CA VAL A 9 8.11 11.64 1.65
C VAL A 9 6.96 10.63 1.70
N THR A 10 5.74 11.12 1.95
CA THR A 10 4.54 10.27 1.97
C THR A 10 4.31 9.58 0.61
N ILE A 11 4.42 10.33 -0.48
CA ILE A 11 4.25 9.81 -1.84
C ILE A 11 5.31 8.75 -2.14
N VAL A 12 6.58 9.02 -1.83
CA VAL A 12 7.68 8.07 -2.08
C VAL A 12 7.47 6.76 -1.32
N PHE A 13 7.05 6.82 -0.06
CA PHE A 13 6.76 5.63 0.75
C PHE A 13 5.69 4.74 0.08
N PHE A 14 4.54 5.32 -0.27
CA PHE A 14 3.43 4.57 -0.84
C PHE A 14 3.69 4.08 -2.27
N ILE A 15 4.36 4.87 -3.12
CA ILE A 15 4.76 4.42 -4.46
C ILE A 15 5.71 3.23 -4.36
N THR A 16 6.67 3.29 -3.44
CA THR A 16 7.64 2.20 -3.24
C THR A 16 6.93 0.94 -2.73
N GLY A 17 6.07 1.08 -1.72
CA GLY A 17 5.24 -0.02 -1.22
C GLY A 17 4.38 -0.65 -2.32
N TYR A 18 3.71 0.17 -3.14
CA TYR A 18 2.91 -0.30 -4.27
C TYR A 18 3.73 -1.09 -5.28
N LYS A 19 4.88 -0.58 -5.72
CA LYS A 19 5.76 -1.28 -6.67
C LYS A 19 6.26 -2.62 -6.14
N LEU A 20 6.54 -2.71 -4.84
CA LEU A 20 6.93 -3.96 -4.18
C LEU A 20 5.78 -4.98 -4.20
N ILE A 21 4.58 -4.55 -3.81
CA ILE A 21 3.36 -5.38 -3.86
C ILE A 21 3.10 -5.87 -5.29
N GLU A 22 3.22 -4.98 -6.26
CA GLU A 22 2.99 -5.30 -7.67
C GLU A 22 3.96 -6.37 -8.15
N LYS A 23 5.25 -6.21 -7.88
CA LYS A 23 6.27 -7.17 -8.29
C LYS A 23 6.13 -8.53 -7.59
N ALA A 24 5.76 -8.55 -6.31
CA ALA A 24 5.74 -9.77 -5.51
C ALA A 24 4.47 -10.61 -5.69
N ILE A 25 3.30 -9.98 -5.87
CA ILE A 25 2.01 -10.68 -5.71
C ILE A 25 1.25 -10.83 -7.03
N PHE A 26 1.37 -9.93 -8.01
CA PHE A 26 0.69 -10.12 -9.31
C PHE A 26 1.09 -11.37 -10.11
N PRO A 27 2.32 -11.93 -10.05
CA PRO A 27 2.64 -13.14 -10.79
C PRO A 27 2.05 -14.42 -10.15
N MET A 28 1.43 -14.35 -8.97
CA MET A 28 0.91 -15.54 -8.27
C MET A 28 -0.46 -16.00 -8.81
N PRO A 29 -0.68 -17.31 -8.96
CA PRO A 29 -1.96 -17.87 -9.40
C PRO A 29 -3.05 -17.63 -8.35
N SER A 30 -4.16 -17.01 -8.78
CA SER A 30 -5.14 -16.41 -7.88
C SER A 30 -6.50 -17.11 -7.89
N THR A 31 -6.75 -17.96 -6.89
CA THR A 31 -8.11 -18.40 -6.51
C THR A 31 -8.77 -17.33 -5.63
N LEU A 32 -10.11 -17.22 -5.58
CA LEU A 32 -10.81 -16.15 -4.82
C LEU A 32 -10.36 -16.06 -3.35
N LEU A 33 -10.19 -17.21 -2.68
CA LEU A 33 -9.69 -17.26 -1.31
C LEU A 33 -8.28 -16.68 -1.18
N LYS A 34 -7.38 -16.98 -2.12
CA LYS A 34 -6.01 -16.45 -2.14
C LYS A 34 -6.00 -14.94 -2.38
N ILE A 35 -6.90 -14.43 -3.23
CA ILE A 35 -7.06 -12.98 -3.47
C ILE A 35 -7.39 -12.26 -2.17
N ALA A 36 -8.36 -12.77 -1.42
CA ALA A 36 -8.76 -12.19 -0.13
C ALA A 36 -7.60 -12.22 0.88
N LEU A 37 -6.90 -13.36 0.99
CA LEU A 37 -5.76 -13.51 1.89
C LEU A 37 -4.61 -12.57 1.55
N TYR A 38 -4.23 -12.45 0.26
CA TYR A 38 -3.19 -11.52 -0.17
C TYR A 38 -3.61 -10.07 0.07
N SER A 39 -4.87 -9.73 -0.18
CA SER A 39 -5.38 -8.37 0.09
C SER A 39 -5.30 -8.02 1.57
N LEU A 40 -5.67 -8.96 2.46
CA LEU A 40 -5.56 -8.77 3.90
C LEU A 40 -4.09 -8.65 4.34
N LEU A 41 -3.22 -9.52 3.81
CA LEU A 41 -1.79 -9.48 4.07
C LEU A 41 -1.18 -8.13 3.67
N ILE A 42 -1.50 -7.65 2.46
CA ILE A 42 -1.05 -6.35 1.96
C ILE A 42 -1.49 -5.22 2.88
N PHE A 43 -2.75 -5.22 3.29
CA PHE A 43 -3.27 -4.19 4.20
C PHE A 43 -2.55 -4.20 5.54
N CYS A 44 -2.35 -5.38 6.14
CA CYS A 44 -1.62 -5.52 7.40
C CYS A 44 -0.16 -5.09 7.25
N CYS A 45 0.53 -5.53 6.20
CA CYS A 45 1.94 -5.17 5.94
C CYS A 45 2.10 -3.67 5.70
N LEU A 46 1.26 -3.05 4.86
CA LEU A 46 1.26 -1.60 4.65
C LEU A 46 0.97 -0.85 5.94
N GLY A 47 -0.01 -1.32 6.74
CA GLY A 47 -0.36 -0.71 8.02
C GLY A 47 0.81 -0.74 9.00
N ILE A 48 1.40 -1.92 9.24
CA ILE A 48 2.54 -2.09 10.15
C ILE A 48 3.74 -1.26 9.65
N ALA A 49 4.05 -1.32 8.34
CA ALA A 49 5.13 -0.53 7.76
C ALA A 49 4.88 0.97 7.92
N SER A 50 3.64 1.43 7.77
CA SER A 50 3.27 2.84 7.96
C SER A 50 3.45 3.27 9.42
N ILE A 51 3.06 2.44 10.38
CA ILE A 51 3.26 2.72 11.81
C ILE A 51 4.75 2.83 12.13
N LEU A 52 5.55 1.85 11.71
CA LEU A 52 7.00 1.85 11.93
C LEU A 52 7.66 3.06 11.27
N PHE A 53 7.23 3.41 10.07
CA PHE A 53 7.76 4.57 9.35
C PHE A 53 7.37 5.89 10.01
N ALA A 54 6.13 6.03 10.50
CA ALA A 54 5.68 7.21 11.24
C ALA A 54 6.50 7.42 12.53
N ILE A 55 6.78 6.34 13.27
CA ILE A 55 7.65 6.38 14.45
C ILE A 55 9.07 6.79 14.03
N ALA A 56 9.62 6.17 12.97
CA ALA A 56 10.95 6.49 12.50
C ALA A 56 11.09 7.96 12.10
N ILE A 57 10.19 8.50 11.27
CA ILE A 57 10.26 9.93 10.89
C ILE A 57 10.02 10.85 12.08
N GLY A 58 9.18 10.47 13.05
CA GLY A 58 8.96 11.27 14.26
C GLY A 58 10.17 11.37 15.20
N LEU A 59 11.15 10.46 15.08
CA LEU A 59 12.40 10.54 15.86
C LEU A 59 13.42 11.52 15.27
N TRP A 60 13.36 11.76 13.95
CA TRP A 60 14.41 12.49 13.22
C TRP A 60 13.93 13.77 12.54
N LEU A 61 12.61 13.94 12.36
CA LEU A 61 12.01 15.05 11.62
C LEU A 61 11.02 15.83 12.51
N PRO A 62 10.72 17.10 12.15
CA PRO A 62 9.70 17.89 12.83
C PRO A 62 8.32 17.22 12.82
N ASP A 63 7.50 17.50 13.83
CA ASP A 63 6.15 16.90 14.03
C ASP A 63 5.22 17.02 12.81
N THR A 64 5.42 18.01 11.95
CA THR A 64 4.68 18.16 10.71
C THR A 64 4.78 16.95 9.78
N TYR A 65 5.89 16.21 9.81
CA TYR A 65 6.11 15.01 8.98
C TYR A 65 5.30 13.79 9.47
N PRO A 66 5.46 13.29 10.71
CA PRO A 66 4.70 12.15 11.21
C PRO A 66 3.19 12.42 11.23
N VAL A 67 2.75 13.65 11.53
CA VAL A 67 1.32 14.00 11.54
C VAL A 67 0.73 13.97 10.13
N THR A 68 1.40 14.61 9.16
CA THR A 68 0.93 14.63 7.76
C THR A 68 0.91 13.22 7.17
N PHE A 69 1.95 12.43 7.44
CA PHE A 69 2.05 11.05 6.98
C PHE A 69 0.93 10.19 7.56
N SER A 70 0.73 10.21 8.89
CA SER A 70 -0.26 9.38 9.58
C SER A 70 -1.68 9.67 9.10
N TYR A 71 -2.02 10.96 8.96
CA TYR A 71 -3.33 11.37 8.43
C TYR A 71 -3.58 10.81 7.03
N LYS A 72 -2.58 10.89 6.14
CA LYS A 72 -2.71 10.40 4.75
C LYS A 72 -2.69 8.88 4.67
N ALA A 73 -1.90 8.22 5.52
CA ALA A 73 -1.77 6.77 5.55
C ALA A 73 -3.11 6.07 5.83
N LEU A 74 -3.95 6.67 6.68
CA LEU A 74 -5.30 6.17 6.97
C LEU A 74 -6.18 6.04 5.72
N PHE A 75 -5.99 6.92 4.72
CA PHE A 75 -6.74 6.88 3.46
C PHE A 75 -6.01 6.10 2.37
N ILE A 76 -4.70 6.26 2.25
CA ILE A 76 -3.93 5.66 1.14
C ILE A 76 -3.82 4.14 1.29
N CYS A 77 -3.63 3.61 2.52
CA CYS A 77 -3.59 2.17 2.77
C CYS A 77 -4.84 1.42 2.25
N PRO A 78 -6.07 1.78 2.67
CA PRO A 78 -7.26 1.10 2.16
C PRO A 78 -7.47 1.33 0.66
N ILE A 79 -7.14 2.51 0.11
CA ILE A 79 -7.23 2.77 -1.34
C ILE A 79 -6.33 1.81 -2.13
N ILE A 80 -5.08 1.65 -1.72
CA ILE A 80 -4.14 0.73 -2.39
C ILE A 80 -4.64 -0.72 -2.30
N THR A 81 -5.12 -1.14 -1.13
CA THR A 81 -5.65 -2.49 -0.93
C THR A 81 -6.88 -2.77 -1.81
N ILE A 82 -7.84 -1.84 -1.86
CA ILE A 82 -9.04 -1.97 -2.70
C ILE A 82 -8.65 -2.00 -4.18
N TYR A 83 -7.77 -1.10 -4.61
CA TYR A 83 -7.27 -1.06 -5.98
C TYR A 83 -6.61 -2.39 -6.37
N PHE A 84 -5.80 -2.95 -5.47
CA PHE A 84 -5.14 -4.24 -5.68
C PHE A 84 -6.16 -5.38 -5.82
N LEU A 85 -7.17 -5.42 -4.96
CA LEU A 85 -8.24 -6.41 -5.00
C LEU A 85 -9.00 -6.36 -6.34
N ILE A 86 -9.35 -5.15 -6.81
CA ILE A 86 -10.00 -4.96 -8.12
C ILE A 86 -9.10 -5.46 -9.25
N LYS A 87 -7.81 -5.08 -9.27
CA LYS A 87 -6.87 -5.45 -10.32
C LYS A 87 -6.66 -6.97 -10.38
N MET A 88 -6.58 -7.66 -9.23
CA MET A 88 -6.49 -9.12 -9.20
C MET A 88 -7.78 -9.81 -9.66
N MET A 89 -8.95 -9.30 -9.30
CA MET A 89 -10.22 -9.85 -9.81
C MET A 89 -10.35 -9.72 -11.33
N GLN A 90 -9.92 -8.59 -11.89
CA GLN A 90 -9.89 -8.39 -13.34
C GLN A 90 -8.94 -9.37 -14.03
N ASN A 91 -7.73 -9.56 -13.48
CA ASN A 91 -6.76 -10.51 -14.02
C ASN A 91 -7.28 -11.95 -14.00
N LYS A 92 -7.94 -12.36 -12.90
CA LYS A 92 -8.60 -13.67 -12.81
C LYS A 92 -9.69 -13.84 -13.89
N ARG A 93 -10.53 -12.82 -14.13
CA ARG A 93 -11.57 -12.86 -15.17
C ARG A 93 -10.97 -13.04 -16.57
N LEU A 94 -9.90 -12.34 -16.88
CA LEU A 94 -9.20 -12.46 -18.17
C LEU A 94 -8.60 -13.85 -18.39
N LEU A 95 -8.01 -14.44 -17.34
CA LEU A 95 -7.47 -15.81 -17.40
C LEU A 95 -8.59 -16.84 -17.59
N SER A 96 -9.70 -16.70 -16.86
CA SER A 96 -10.86 -17.59 -16.97
C SER A 96 -11.59 -17.50 -18.31
N ALA A 97 -11.49 -16.38 -19.04
CA ALA A 97 -12.11 -16.21 -20.35
C ALA A 97 -11.25 -16.79 -21.50
N ARG A 98 -9.99 -17.12 -21.24
CA ARG A 98 -9.04 -17.69 -22.22
C ARG A 98 -8.92 -19.22 -22.12
N THR A 99 -9.41 -19.81 -21.04
CA THR A 99 -9.46 -21.26 -20.79
C THR A 99 -10.85 -21.79 -21.04
#